data_AF-A0A7S1SJY4-F1
#
_entry.id   AF-A0A7S1SJY4-F1
#
_cell.length_a   1.000
_cell.length_b   1.000
_cell.length_c   1.000
_cell.angle_alpha   90.00
_cell.angle_beta   90.00
_cell.angle_gamma   90.00
#
_symmetry.space_group_name_H-M   'P 1'
#
loop_
_entity.id
_entity.type
_entity.pdbx_description
1 polymer ?
#
loop_
_entity_poly.entity_id
_entity_poly.type
_entity_poly.pdbx_seq_one_letter_code
_entity_poly.pdbx_strand_id
1 'polypeptide(L)'
;SVGVMGLGFNVVSLFMMIPLATTCSAGVGIANFLGANQPHRARLAQHMGMALNTVLMTAACVLIYVFRHQIGAVYTDDEDVLAALNRVLPFISLILWVDGFQSICTGPLRGSGRQAVGATVSFAVLWCFCVPFAATLAFYFKLGVDGFWYALLAGYSC
;
A
#
# COMPACT_ATOMS: atom_id res chain seq x y z
N SER A 1 12.75 -15.80 -12.17
CA SER A 1 14.17 -15.37 -12.03
C SER A 1 14.26 -14.20 -11.07
N VAL A 2 15.20 -14.24 -10.12
CA VAL A 2 15.35 -13.22 -9.05
C VAL A 2 15.51 -11.78 -9.59
N GLY A 3 16.05 -11.62 -10.80
CA GLY A 3 16.13 -10.33 -11.50
C GLY A 3 14.76 -9.71 -11.86
N VAL A 4 13.75 -10.53 -12.19
CA VAL A 4 12.37 -10.06 -12.48
C VAL A 4 11.70 -9.52 -11.21
N MET A 5 11.97 -10.14 -10.06
CA MET A 5 11.52 -9.63 -8.77
C MET A 5 12.20 -8.30 -8.42
N GLY A 6 13.51 -8.15 -8.68
CA GLY A 6 14.24 -6.91 -8.40
C GLY A 6 13.79 -5.73 -9.27
N LEU A 7 13.50 -5.97 -10.54
CA LEU A 7 12.90 -4.98 -11.45
C LEU A 7 11.47 -4.65 -11.02
N GLY A 8 10.65 -5.67 -10.70
CA GLY A 8 9.31 -5.48 -10.16
C GLY A 8 9.30 -4.61 -8.90
N PHE A 9 10.22 -4.85 -7.96
CA PHE A 9 10.36 -4.04 -6.74
C PHE A 9 10.78 -2.60 -7.00
N ASN A 10 11.62 -2.34 -8.01
CA ASN A 10 11.98 -0.96 -8.39
C ASN A 10 10.78 -0.19 -8.93
N VAL A 11 10.01 -0.83 -9.80
CA VAL A 11 8.76 -0.26 -10.33
C VAL A 11 7.78 0.01 -9.19
N VAL A 12 7.59 -0.96 -8.29
CA VAL A 12 6.76 -0.80 -7.08
C VAL A 12 7.22 0.38 -6.22
N SER A 13 8.54 0.51 -6.01
CA SER A 13 9.10 1.56 -5.15
C SER A 13 8.82 2.96 -5.69
N LEU A 14 8.82 3.15 -7.01
CA LEU A 14 8.46 4.42 -7.64
C LEU A 14 6.96 4.73 -7.48
N PHE A 15 6.11 3.72 -7.63
CA PHE A 15 4.68 3.91 -7.39
C PHE A 15 4.36 4.16 -5.92
N MET A 16 5.15 3.61 -4.99
CA MET A 16 4.99 3.86 -3.54
C MET A 16 5.26 5.31 -3.12
N MET A 17 5.90 6.14 -3.96
CA MET A 17 6.08 7.56 -3.63
C MET A 17 4.76 8.34 -3.59
N ILE A 18 3.75 7.93 -4.37
CA ILE A 18 2.43 8.58 -4.43
C ILE A 18 1.65 8.42 -3.10
N PRO A 19 1.44 7.20 -2.56
CA PRO A 19 0.78 7.03 -1.27
C PRO A 19 1.60 7.60 -0.11
N LEU A 20 2.93 7.54 -0.17
CA LEU A 20 3.81 8.18 0.83
C LEU A 20 3.58 9.70 0.89
N ALA A 21 3.61 10.38 -0.26
CA ALA A 21 3.40 11.82 -0.32
C ALA A 21 2.01 12.22 0.21
N THR A 22 0.97 11.45 -0.15
CA THR A 22 -0.40 11.71 0.27
C THR A 22 -0.58 11.49 1.77
N THR A 23 0.01 10.42 2.32
CA THR A 23 0.00 10.11 3.76
C THR A 23 0.74 11.18 4.56
N CYS A 24 1.90 11.63 4.11
CA CYS A 24 2.65 12.70 4.75
C CYS A 24 1.86 14.02 4.76
N SER A 25 1.24 14.41 3.64
CA SER A 25 0.43 15.62 3.55
C SER A 25 -0.78 15.58 4.49
N ALA A 26 -1.53 14.47 4.49
CA ALA A 26 -2.67 14.28 5.38
C ALA A 26 -2.25 14.28 6.87
N GLY A 27 -1.13 13.64 7.19
CA GLY A 27 -0.57 13.59 8.54
C GLY A 27 -0.22 14.96 9.10
N VAL A 28 0.42 15.82 8.29
CA VAL A 28 0.74 17.21 8.68
C VAL A 28 -0.54 18.02 8.93
N GLY A 29 -1.55 17.89 8.07
CA GLY A 29 -2.83 18.57 8.23
C GLY A 29 -3.53 18.21 9.54
N ILE A 30 -3.62 16.91 9.84
CA ILE A 30 -4.24 16.41 11.08
C ILE A 30 -3.45 16.87 12.31
N ALA A 31 -2.11 16.77 12.27
CA ALA A 31 -1.24 17.19 13.37
C ALA A 31 -1.39 18.69 13.69
N ASN A 32 -1.51 19.54 12.67
CA ASN A 32 -1.67 20.98 12.85
C ASN A 32 -2.99 21.33 13.57
N PHE A 33 -4.12 20.71 13.18
CA PHE A 33 -5.41 20.92 13.85
C PHE A 33 -5.44 20.36 15.28
N LEU A 34 -4.72 19.26 15.53
CA LEU A 34 -4.58 18.69 16.87
C LEU A 34 -3.77 19.63 17.79
N GLY A 35 -2.66 20.18 17.30
CA GLY A 35 -1.83 21.14 18.01
C GLY A 35 -2.54 22.46 18.31
N ALA A 36 -3.48 22.88 17.46
CA ALA A 36 -4.34 24.05 17.70
C ALA A 36 -5.47 23.80 18.73
N ASN A 37 -5.49 22.64 19.40
CA ASN A 37 -6.53 22.22 20.35
C ASN A 37 -7.96 22.23 19.75
N GLN A 38 -8.08 21.92 18.45
CA GLN A 38 -9.36 21.89 17.71
C GLN A 38 -9.71 20.46 17.25
N PRO A 39 -10.08 19.55 18.19
CA PRO A 39 -10.31 18.14 17.88
C PRO A 39 -11.47 17.92 16.90
N HIS A 40 -12.47 18.81 16.89
CA HIS A 40 -13.58 18.74 15.93
C HIS A 40 -13.11 18.99 14.49
N ARG A 41 -12.24 19.98 14.28
CA ARG A 41 -11.65 20.27 12.96
C ARG A 41 -10.64 19.22 12.54
N ALA A 42 -9.91 18.63 13.48
CA ALA A 42 -9.03 17.49 13.19
C ALA A 42 -9.81 16.28 12.65
N ARG A 43 -11.00 15.97 13.21
CA ARG A 43 -11.87 14.91 12.68
C ARG A 43 -12.42 15.22 11.28
N LEU A 44 -12.82 16.47 11.05
CA LEU A 44 -13.29 16.91 9.73
C LEU A 44 -12.16 16.81 8.69
N ALA A 45 -10.95 17.29 9.04
CA ALA A 45 -9.77 17.20 8.20
C ALA A 45 -9.39 15.74 7.91
N GLN A 46 -9.52 14.84 8.88
CA GLN A 46 -9.35 13.40 8.67
C GLN A 46 -10.38 12.85 7.67
N HIS A 47 -11.67 13.16 7.82
CA HIS A 47 -12.71 12.66 6.91
C HIS A 47 -12.53 13.20 5.49
N MET A 48 -12.19 14.48 5.35
CA MET A 48 -11.85 15.07 4.05
C MET A 48 -10.59 14.46 3.46
N GLY A 49 -9.56 14.20 4.29
CA GLY A 49 -8.34 13.51 3.87
C GLY A 49 -8.60 12.07 3.42
N MET A 50 -9.47 11.34 4.12
CA MET A 50 -9.92 10.00 3.71
C MET A 50 -10.62 10.01 2.36
N ALA A 51 -11.55 10.95 2.13
CA ALA A 51 -12.24 11.07 0.86
C ALA A 51 -11.27 11.41 -0.28
N LEU A 52 -10.42 12.42 -0.07
CA LEU A 52 -9.46 12.88 -1.08
C LEU A 52 -8.45 11.79 -1.46
N ASN A 53 -7.91 11.09 -0.46
CA ASN A 53 -6.96 10.01 -0.69
C ASN A 53 -7.61 8.79 -1.34
N THR A 54 -8.84 8.44 -0.96
CA THR A 54 -9.57 7.37 -1.63
C THR A 54 -9.71 7.70 -3.12
N VAL A 55 -10.07 8.94 -3.48
CA VAL A 55 -10.16 9.39 -4.87
C VAL A 55 -8.79 9.34 -5.56
N LEU A 56 -7.74 9.89 -4.94
CA LEU A 56 -6.37 9.90 -5.49
C LEU A 56 -5.82 8.49 -5.70
N MET A 57 -5.95 7.60 -4.71
CA MET A 57 -5.52 6.21 -4.80
C MET A 57 -6.30 5.44 -5.85
N THR A 58 -7.61 5.67 -5.95
CA THR A 58 -8.43 5.03 -6.98
C THR A 58 -8.00 5.51 -8.38
N ALA A 59 -7.77 6.80 -8.57
CA ALA A 59 -7.26 7.36 -9.81
C ALA A 59 -5.86 6.80 -10.16
N ALA A 60 -4.96 6.70 -9.18
CA ALA A 60 -3.64 6.11 -9.35
C ALA A 60 -3.71 4.63 -9.75
N CYS A 61 -4.57 3.84 -9.11
CA CYS A 61 -4.77 2.43 -9.47
C CYS A 61 -5.30 2.28 -10.89
N VAL A 62 -6.26 3.11 -11.29
CA VAL A 62 -6.79 3.12 -12.66
C VAL A 62 -5.70 3.50 -13.66
N LEU A 63 -4.88 4.51 -13.37
CA LEU A 63 -3.73 4.89 -14.19
C LEU A 63 -2.74 3.73 -14.33
N ILE A 64 -2.34 3.10 -13.23
CA ILE A 64 -1.41 1.96 -13.25
C ILE A 64 -2.00 0.79 -14.05
N TYR A 65 -3.29 0.51 -13.90
CA TYR A 65 -3.96 -0.57 -14.61
C TYR A 65 -4.07 -0.31 -16.12
N VAL A 66 -4.45 0.91 -16.52
CA VAL A 66 -4.58 1.30 -17.93
C VAL A 66 -3.22 1.39 -18.61
N PHE A 67 -2.24 2.01 -17.94
CA PHE A 67 -0.90 2.25 -18.50
C PHE A 67 0.07 1.09 -18.26
N ARG A 68 -0.39 -0.06 -17.76
CA ARG A 68 0.45 -1.21 -17.39
C ARG A 68 1.43 -1.64 -18.48
N HIS A 69 0.97 -1.65 -19.74
CA HIS A 69 1.80 -2.04 -20.88
C HIS A 69 2.85 -0.99 -21.24
N GLN A 70 2.50 0.30 -21.15
CA GLN A 70 3.43 1.39 -21.45
C GLN A 70 4.47 1.52 -20.34
N ILE A 71 4.06 1.37 -19.07
CA ILE A 71 4.96 1.34 -17.92
C ILE A 71 5.93 0.16 -18.05
N GLY A 72 5.42 -1.04 -18.37
CA GLY A 72 6.27 -2.21 -18.57
C GLY A 72 7.31 -1.99 -19.69
N ALA A 73 6.88 -1.42 -20.82
CA ALA A 73 7.74 -1.18 -21.98
C ALA A 73 8.83 -0.12 -21.73
N VAL A 74 8.63 0.79 -20.76
CA VAL A 74 9.66 1.76 -20.36
C VAL A 74 10.77 1.11 -19.53
N TYR A 75 10.48 0.03 -18.80
CA TYR A 75 11.45 -0.63 -17.92
C TYR A 75 12.22 -1.77 -18.58
N THR A 76 11.64 -2.41 -19.59
CA THR A 76 12.27 -3.57 -20.22
C THR A 76 11.72 -3.81 -21.63
N ASP A 77 12.63 -4.10 -22.57
CA ASP A 77 12.31 -4.58 -23.91
C ASP A 77 12.13 -6.11 -23.97
N ASP A 78 12.32 -6.81 -22.84
CA ASP A 78 12.21 -8.27 -22.76
C ASP A 78 10.74 -8.70 -22.56
N GLU A 79 10.18 -9.41 -23.54
CA GLU A 79 8.78 -9.85 -23.55
C GLU A 79 8.43 -10.75 -22.36
N ASP A 80 9.36 -11.58 -21.88
CA ASP A 80 9.12 -12.47 -20.74
C ASP A 80 8.97 -11.67 -19.43
N VAL A 81 9.77 -10.61 -19.28
CA VAL A 81 9.71 -9.71 -18.13
C VAL A 81 8.46 -8.83 -18.19
N LEU A 82 8.10 -8.36 -19.39
CA LEU A 82 6.88 -7.59 -19.63
C LEU A 82 5.61 -8.39 -19.29
N ALA A 83 5.55 -9.66 -19.69
CA ALA A 83 4.44 -10.55 -19.38
C ALA A 83 4.30 -10.81 -17.88
N ALA A 84 5.43 -10.99 -17.18
CA ALA A 84 5.45 -11.11 -15.72
C ALA A 84 4.97 -9.83 -15.04
N LEU A 85 5.47 -8.65 -15.47
CA LEU A 85 5.08 -7.36 -14.90
C LEU A 85 3.57 -7.08 -15.07
N ASN A 86 3.01 -7.38 -16.24
CA ASN A 86 1.59 -7.21 -16.51
C ASN A 86 0.68 -8.09 -15.64
N ARG A 87 1.19 -9.22 -15.15
CA ARG A 87 0.50 -10.08 -14.18
C ARG A 87 0.56 -9.51 -12.76
N VAL A 88 1.68 -8.91 -12.37
CA VAL A 88 1.92 -8.44 -10.99
C VAL A 88 1.41 -7.01 -10.75
N LEU A 89 1.42 -6.14 -11.77
CA LEU A 89 0.92 -4.76 -11.69
C LEU A 89 -0.49 -4.59 -11.10
N PRO A 90 -1.51 -5.39 -11.48
CA PRO A 90 -2.82 -5.29 -10.83
C PRO A 90 -2.77 -5.63 -9.34
N PHE A 91 -1.97 -6.63 -8.92
CA PHE A 91 -1.76 -6.93 -7.50
C PHE A 91 -1.11 -5.77 -6.75
N ILE A 92 -0.08 -5.18 -7.34
CA ILE A 92 0.61 -4.02 -6.79
C ILE A 92 -0.33 -2.84 -6.62
N SER A 93 -1.18 -2.56 -7.61
CA SER A 93 -2.17 -1.47 -7.52
C SER A 93 -3.14 -1.68 -6.36
N LEU A 94 -3.57 -2.93 -6.14
CA LEU A 94 -4.46 -3.30 -5.04
C LEU A 94 -3.75 -3.12 -3.69
N ILE A 95 -2.48 -3.51 -3.59
CA ILE A 95 -1.65 -3.31 -2.38
C ILE A 95 -1.49 -1.82 -2.09
N LEU A 96 -1.18 -1.01 -3.09
CA LEU A 96 -1.06 0.44 -2.94
C LEU A 96 -2.35 1.08 -2.43
N TRP A 97 -3.50 0.63 -2.96
CA TRP A 97 -4.79 1.12 -2.54
C TRP A 97 -5.07 0.82 -1.06
N VAL A 98 -4.81 -0.43 -0.65
CA VAL A 98 -5.01 -0.88 0.74
C VAL A 98 -4.03 -0.17 1.68
N ASP A 99 -2.75 -0.06 1.32
CA ASP A 99 -1.73 0.64 2.12
C ASP A 99 -2.05 2.13 2.27
N GLY A 100 -2.46 2.79 1.18
CA GLY A 100 -2.90 4.19 1.22
C GLY A 100 -4.14 4.39 2.10
N PHE A 101 -5.09 3.45 2.09
CA PHE A 101 -6.27 3.48 2.95
C PHE A 101 -5.91 3.27 4.43
N GLN A 102 -5.13 2.22 4.74
CA GLN A 102 -4.65 1.91 6.09
C GLN A 102 -3.82 3.06 6.67
N SER A 103 -2.97 3.68 5.85
CA SER A 103 -2.13 4.79 6.25
C SER A 103 -2.92 6.01 6.73
N ILE A 104 -4.07 6.29 6.13
CA ILE A 104 -4.95 7.38 6.58
C ILE A 104 -5.81 6.98 7.76
N CYS A 105 -6.30 5.74 7.82
CA CYS A 105 -6.98 5.21 9.01
C CYS A 105 -6.09 5.31 10.26
N THR A 106 -4.78 5.07 10.11
CA THR A 106 -3.79 5.17 11.19
C THR A 106 -3.21 6.57 11.38
N GLY A 107 -3.43 7.50 10.45
CA GLY A 107 -2.94 8.89 10.51
C GLY A 107 -3.33 9.64 11.81
N PRO A 108 -4.59 9.56 12.28
CA PRO A 108 -5.01 10.16 13.55
C PRO A 108 -4.33 9.55 14.78
N LEU A 109 -4.11 8.24 14.78
CA LEU A 109 -3.39 7.54 15.85
C LEU A 109 -1.93 8.01 15.93
N ARG A 110 -1.29 8.20 14.77
CA ARG A 110 0.06 8.77 14.65
C ARG A 110 0.09 10.23 15.10
N GLY A 111 -0.84 11.06 14.64
CA GLY A 111 -0.94 12.48 15.02
C GLY A 111 -1.26 12.71 16.50
N SER A 112 -1.94 11.76 17.16
CA SER A 112 -2.26 11.82 18.59
C SER A 112 -1.15 11.27 19.49
N GLY A 113 0.00 10.87 18.94
CA GLY A 113 1.11 10.26 19.69
C GLY A 113 0.85 8.84 20.19
N ARG A 114 -0.27 8.21 19.82
CA ARG A 114 -0.65 6.84 20.23
C ARG A 114 -0.17 5.77 19.25
N GLN A 115 0.90 6.05 18.52
CA GLN A 115 1.50 5.13 17.55
C GLN A 115 1.89 3.77 18.13
N ALA A 116 2.17 3.71 19.44
CA ALA A 116 2.54 2.47 20.12
C ALA A 116 1.46 1.38 20.01
N VAL A 117 0.18 1.72 20.11
CA VAL A 117 -0.89 0.71 20.00
C VAL A 117 -1.06 0.23 18.56
N GLY A 118 -0.85 1.12 17.57
CA GLY A 118 -0.81 0.71 16.16
C GLY A 118 0.35 -0.24 15.88
N ALA A 119 1.54 0.07 16.40
CA ALA A 119 2.72 -0.78 16.24
C ALA A 119 2.53 -2.18 16.84
N THR A 120 1.96 -2.28 18.04
CA THR A 120 1.73 -3.60 18.68
C THR A 120 0.71 -4.43 17.89
N VAL A 121 -0.36 -3.82 17.38
CA VAL A 121 -1.37 -4.52 16.57
C VAL A 121 -0.78 -4.96 15.23
N SER A 122 -0.07 -4.07 14.53
CA SER A 122 0.60 -4.43 13.27
C SER A 122 1.60 -5.55 13.47
N PHE A 123 2.37 -5.54 14.56
CA PHE A 123 3.34 -6.60 14.85
C PHE A 123 2.65 -7.95 15.10
N ALA A 124 1.55 -7.96 15.86
CA ALA A 124 0.76 -9.15 16.13
C ALA A 124 0.13 -9.72 14.86
N VAL A 125 -0.45 -8.87 14.00
CA VAL A 125 -1.03 -9.28 12.72
C VAL A 125 0.04 -9.84 11.78
N LEU A 126 1.19 -9.18 11.69
CA LEU A 126 2.24 -9.58 10.76
C LEU A 126 2.83 -10.94 11.16
N TRP A 127 3.07 -11.15 12.45
CA TRP A 127 3.62 -12.42 12.95
C TRP A 127 2.59 -13.55 13.09
N CYS A 128 1.39 -13.27 13.60
CA CYS A 128 0.41 -14.31 13.91
C CYS A 128 -0.56 -14.62 12.77
N PHE A 129 -0.76 -13.71 11.82
CA PHE A 129 -1.64 -13.93 10.67
C PHE A 129 -0.89 -13.93 9.35
N CYS A 130 -0.09 -12.89 9.07
CA CYS A 130 0.53 -12.72 7.76
C CYS A 130 1.55 -13.83 7.44
N VAL A 131 2.44 -14.18 8.40
CA VAL A 131 3.43 -15.26 8.25
C VAL A 131 2.79 -16.65 8.05
N PRO A 132 1.85 -17.12 8.89
CA PRO A 132 1.23 -18.42 8.67
C PRO A 132 0.33 -18.45 7.43
N PHE A 133 -0.30 -17.33 7.07
CA PHE A 133 -1.09 -17.22 5.83
C PHE A 133 -0.19 -17.25 4.58
N ALA A 134 0.96 -16.58 4.61
CA ALA A 134 1.98 -16.68 3.56
C ALA A 134 2.54 -18.09 3.43
N ALA A 135 2.85 -18.75 4.56
CA ALA A 135 3.37 -20.11 4.57
C ALA A 135 2.34 -21.12 4.03
N THR A 136 1.07 -20.99 4.41
CA THR A 136 0.00 -21.86 3.90
C THR A 136 -0.26 -21.64 2.41
N LEU A 137 -0.31 -20.40 1.91
CA LEU A 137 -0.45 -20.16 0.46
C LEU A 137 0.78 -20.62 -0.35
N ALA A 138 1.99 -20.41 0.18
CA ALA A 138 3.23 -20.77 -0.51
C ALA A 138 3.42 -22.30 -0.58
N PHE A 139 3.21 -23.02 0.52
CA PHE A 139 3.49 -24.45 0.61
C PHE A 139 2.28 -25.34 0.30
N TYR A 140 1.06 -24.94 0.73
CA TYR A 140 -0.14 -25.77 0.56
C TYR A 140 -0.76 -25.60 -0.83
N PHE A 141 -0.88 -24.35 -1.31
CA PHE A 141 -1.43 -24.05 -2.65
C PHE A 141 -0.39 -24.05 -3.77
N LYS A 142 0.91 -24.22 -3.46
CA LYS A 142 2.02 -24.17 -4.42
C LYS A 142 2.02 -22.92 -5.32
N LEU A 143 1.41 -21.83 -4.86
CA LEU A 143 1.29 -20.56 -5.59
C LEU A 143 2.63 -19.78 -5.67
N GLY A 144 3.66 -20.22 -4.95
CA GLY A 144 5.00 -19.63 -5.01
C GLY A 144 4.99 -18.13 -4.74
N VAL A 145 5.39 -17.35 -5.76
CA VAL A 145 5.49 -15.87 -5.69
C VAL A 145 4.13 -15.19 -5.53
N ASP A 146 3.06 -15.74 -6.13
CA ASP A 146 1.72 -15.14 -6.04
C ASP A 146 1.17 -15.23 -4.62
N GLY A 147 1.49 -16.32 -3.91
CA GLY A 147 1.09 -16.51 -2.51
C GLY A 147 1.66 -15.45 -1.57
N PHE A 148 2.86 -14.93 -1.86
CA PHE A 148 3.46 -13.82 -1.13
C PHE A 148 2.65 -12.52 -1.30
N TRP A 149 2.24 -12.21 -2.53
CA TRP A 149 1.45 -11.01 -2.83
C TRP A 149 0.06 -11.03 -2.17
N TYR A 150 -0.60 -12.18 -2.17
CA TYR A 150 -1.89 -12.35 -1.47
C TYR A 150 -1.76 -12.24 0.05
N ALA A 151 -0.70 -12.80 0.63
CA ALA A 151 -0.45 -12.66 2.06
C ALA A 151 -0.14 -11.20 2.44
N LEU A 152 0.61 -10.49 1.60
CA LEU A 152 0.83 -9.05 1.75
C LEU A 152 -0.50 -8.29 1.80
N LEU A 153 -1.39 -8.54 0.82
CA LEU A 153 -2.72 -7.94 0.77
C LEU A 153 -3.53 -8.18 2.05
N ALA A 154 -3.53 -9.42 2.55
CA ALA A 154 -4.21 -9.76 3.80
C ALA A 154 -3.60 -9.03 5.00
N GLY A 155 -2.27 -8.90 5.05
CA GLY A 155 -1.57 -8.17 6.11
C GLY A 155 -1.87 -6.68 6.15
N TYR A 156 -1.92 -6.02 4.98
CA TYR A 156 -2.24 -4.59 4.88
C TYR A 156 -3.72 -4.27 5.16
N SER A 157 -4.62 -5.25 5.04
CA SER A 157 -6.05 -5.04 5.30
C SER A 157 -6.46 -5.04 6.78
N CYS A 158 -5.55 -5.37 7.71
CA CYS A 158 -5.77 -5.42 9.15
C CYS A 158 -5.22 -4.17 9.87
#